data_AF-A0A917PKP8-F1
#
_entry.id   AF-A0A917PKP8-F1
#
_cell.length_a   1.000
_cell.length_b   1.000
_cell.length_c   1.000
_cell.angle_alpha   90.00
_cell.angle_beta   90.00
_cell.angle_gamma   90.00
#
_symmetry.space_group_name_H-M   'P 1'
#
loop_
_entity.id
_entity.type
_entity.pdbx_description
1 polymer ?
#
loop_
_entity_poly.entity_id
_entity_poly.type
_entity_poly.pdbx_seq_one_letter_code
_entity_poly.pdbx_strand_id
1 'polypeptide(L)'
;MRNPYDKYIRMELLTLTLAVVIGLIAIVQGYVIIMLLCVYLLAFSILCEGFLFLNTNHSADGIKQVAKAGMLMLLATILFFSL
;
A
#
# COMPACT_ATOMS: atom_id res chain seq x y z
N MET A 1 16.45 20.46 -12.68
CA MET A 1 16.81 19.03 -12.73
C MET A 1 15.56 18.21 -12.47
N ARG A 2 15.07 17.45 -13.46
CA ARG A 2 13.75 16.81 -13.46
C ARG A 2 13.87 15.43 -12.83
N ASN A 3 13.73 15.36 -11.51
CA ASN A 3 13.94 14.14 -10.76
C ASN A 3 12.76 13.18 -11.01
N PRO A 4 12.99 11.93 -11.47
CA PRO A 4 11.92 10.94 -11.69
C PRO A 4 11.15 10.56 -10.40
N TYR A 5 11.66 10.99 -9.24
CA TYR A 5 11.12 10.80 -7.89
C TYR A 5 9.79 11.51 -7.64
N ASP A 6 9.57 12.70 -8.21
CA ASP A 6 8.32 13.45 -8.01
C ASP A 6 7.09 12.71 -8.56
N LYS A 7 7.29 11.88 -9.60
CA LYS A 7 6.21 11.10 -10.20
C LYS A 7 5.79 9.92 -9.32
N TYR A 8 6.76 9.23 -8.70
CA TYR A 8 6.46 8.11 -7.82
C TYR A 8 5.79 8.59 -6.53
N ILE A 9 6.32 9.63 -5.90
CA ILE A 9 5.71 10.26 -4.71
C ILE A 9 4.30 10.76 -5.01
N ARG A 10 4.05 11.37 -6.18
CA ARG A 10 2.68 11.75 -6.57
C ARG A 10 1.76 10.56 -6.79
N MET A 11 2.25 9.47 -7.41
CA MET A 11 1.45 8.25 -7.57
C MET A 11 1.09 7.64 -6.23
N GLU A 12 2.05 7.57 -5.31
CA GLU A 12 1.87 7.05 -3.96
C GLU A 12 0.84 7.88 -3.18
N LEU A 13 0.97 9.21 -3.21
CA LEU A 13 0.02 10.12 -2.58
C LEU A 13 -1.39 9.95 -3.16
N LEU A 14 -1.50 9.74 -4.48
CA LEU A 14 -2.77 9.46 -5.16
C LEU A 14 -3.36 8.12 -4.73
N THR A 15 -2.56 7.05 -4.68
CA THR A 15 -3.02 5.72 -4.24
C THR A 15 -3.43 5.72 -2.78
N LEU A 16 -2.72 6.47 -1.92
CA LEU A 16 -3.02 6.58 -0.51
C LEU A 16 -4.31 7.39 -0.29
N THR A 17 -4.49 8.49 -1.04
CA THR A 17 -5.75 9.25 -1.03
C THR A 17 -6.92 8.39 -1.48
N LEU A 18 -6.76 7.61 -2.55
CA LEU A 18 -7.78 6.66 -3.01
C LEU A 18 -8.06 5.58 -1.96
N ALA A 19 -7.03 5.02 -1.33
CA ALA A 19 -7.18 4.01 -0.28
C ALA A 19 -7.98 4.55 0.91
N VAL A 20 -7.77 5.81 1.30
CA VAL A 20 -8.54 6.46 2.37
C VAL A 20 -10.02 6.62 1.99
N VAL A 21 -10.30 7.08 0.76
CA VAL A 21 -11.69 7.27 0.29
C VAL A 21 -12.42 5.93 0.19
N ILE A 22 -11.79 4.92 -0.42
CA ILE A 22 -12.39 3.59 -0.56
C ILE A 22 -12.52 2.94 0.83
N GLY A 23 -11.58 3.20 1.76
CA GLY A 23 -11.60 2.67 3.12
C GLY A 23 -12.76 3.20 3.94
N LEU A 24 -13.05 4.49 3.82
CA LEU A 24 -14.23 5.11 4.43
C LEU A 24 -15.53 4.50 3.89
N ILE A 25 -15.60 4.27 2.57
CA ILE A 25 -16.77 3.62 1.95
C ILE A 25 -16.91 2.17 2.42
N ALA A 26 -15.80 1.45 2.58
CA ALA A 26 -15.78 0.07 3.06
C ALA A 26 -16.32 -0.04 4.49
N ILE A 27 -15.95 0.88 5.38
CA ILE A 27 -16.43 0.92 6.77
C ILE A 27 -17.95 1.16 6.82
N VAL A 28 -18.48 2.00 5.92
CA VAL A 28 -19.92 2.30 5.87
C VAL A 28 -20.74 1.17 5.26
N GLN A 29 -20.23 0.49 4.23
CA GLN A 29 -20.97 -0.61 3.58
C GLN A 29 -20.81 -1.97 4.28
N GLY A 30 -19.74 -2.18 5.06
CA GLY A 30 -19.48 -3.45 5.74
C GLY A 30 -19.13 -4.62 4.80
N TYR A 31 -18.94 -4.39 3.50
CA TYR A 31 -18.54 -5.44 2.56
C TYR A 31 -17.07 -5.81 2.75
N VAL A 32 -16.84 -7.05 3.16
CA VAL A 32 -15.52 -7.65 3.39
C VAL A 32 -14.61 -7.55 2.16
N ILE A 33 -15.18 -7.67 0.95
CA ILE A 33 -14.44 -7.56 -0.33
C ILE A 33 -13.88 -6.15 -0.53
N ILE A 34 -14.62 -5.10 -0.17
CA ILE A 34 -14.18 -3.70 -0.34
C ILE A 34 -13.10 -3.37 0.69
N MET A 35 -13.23 -3.91 1.92
CA MET A 35 -12.16 -3.82 2.92
C MET A 35 -10.88 -4.50 2.43
N LEU A 36 -10.97 -5.71 1.86
CA LEU A 36 -9.82 -6.41 1.29
C LEU A 36 -9.12 -5.57 0.21
N LEU A 37 -9.90 -4.94 -0.68
CA LEU A 37 -9.40 -4.09 -1.75
C LEU A 37 -8.64 -2.86 -1.20
N CYS A 38 -9.13 -2.24 -0.11
CA CYS A 38 -8.41 -1.17 0.57
C CYS A 38 -7.09 -1.61 1.15
N VAL A 39 -7.07 -2.78 1.78
CA VAL A 39 -5.86 -3.32 2.38
C VAL A 39 -4.82 -3.64 1.31
N TYR A 40 -5.25 -4.12 0.14
CA TYR A 40 -4.38 -4.27 -1.03
C TYR A 40 -3.86 -2.95 -1.59
N LEU A 41 -4.69 -1.91 -1.66
CA LEU A 41 -4.24 -0.57 -2.09
C LEU A 41 -3.20 0.02 -1.13
N LEU A 42 -3.38 -0.18 0.18
CA LEU A 42 -2.38 0.23 1.18
C LEU A 42 -1.08 -0.56 1.03
N ALA A 43 -1.16 -1.88 0.85
CA ALA A 43 0.03 -2.70 0.62
C ALA A 43 0.77 -2.27 -0.67
N PHE A 44 0.05 -1.93 -1.73
CA PHE A 44 0.62 -1.42 -2.97
C PHE A 44 1.34 -0.07 -2.76
N SER A 45 0.74 0.84 -1.98
CA SER A 45 1.38 2.12 -1.62
C SER A 45 2.70 1.90 -0.88
N ILE A 46 2.73 0.98 0.08
CA ILE A 46 3.94 0.64 0.86
C ILE A 46 4.99 -0.06 -0.03
N LEU A 47 4.58 -0.86 -1.02
CA LEU A 47 5.50 -1.43 -2.01
C LEU A 47 6.14 -0.33 -2.86
N CYS A 48 5.36 0.67 -3.30
CA CYS A 48 5.88 1.82 -4.04
C CYS A 48 6.94 2.59 -3.23
N GLU A 49 6.70 2.85 -1.95
CA GLU A 49 7.72 3.43 -1.06
C GLU A 49 8.96 2.52 -0.98
N GLY A 50 8.77 1.22 -0.77
CA GLY A 50 9.88 0.26 -0.63
C GLY A 50 10.77 0.19 -1.86
N PHE A 51 10.19 0.23 -3.06
CA PHE A 51 10.92 0.33 -4.32
C PHE A 51 11.66 1.66 -4.45
N LEU A 52 11.10 2.75 -3.95
CA LEU A 52 11.75 4.07 -3.95
C LEU A 52 12.98 4.09 -3.04
N PHE A 53 12.89 3.53 -1.84
CA PHE A 53 14.03 3.40 -0.92
C PHE A 53 15.13 2.46 -1.44
N LEU A 54 14.75 1.36 -2.11
CA LEU A 54 15.68 0.47 -2.82
C LEU A 54 16.47 1.20 -3.92
N ASN A 55 15.84 2.17 -4.59
CA ASN A 55 16.48 2.96 -5.64
C ASN A 55 17.32 4.14 -5.11
N THR A 56 17.12 4.56 -3.86
CA THR A 56 17.80 5.73 -3.24
C THR A 56 19.01 5.34 -2.39
N ASN A 57 19.64 4.19 -2.67
CA ASN A 57 20.77 3.63 -1.91
C ASN A 57 20.47 3.31 -0.42
N HIS A 58 19.20 3.38 -0.01
CA HIS A 58 18.72 3.02 1.34
C HIS A 58 18.03 1.65 1.30
N SER A 59 18.70 0.68 0.71
CA SER A 59 18.16 -0.64 0.41
C SER A 59 17.65 -1.38 1.65
N ALA A 60 18.26 -1.15 2.81
CA ALA A 60 17.83 -1.74 4.08
C ALA A 60 16.41 -1.28 4.49
N ASP A 61 16.06 -0.02 4.25
CA ASP A 61 14.73 0.50 4.59
C ASP A 61 13.70 0.13 3.54
N GLY A 62 14.10 0.05 2.27
CA GLY A 62 13.24 -0.44 1.19
C GLY A 62 12.83 -1.91 1.38
N ILE A 63 13.77 -2.78 1.76
CA ILE A 63 13.46 -4.19 2.08
C ILE A 63 12.51 -4.30 3.27
N LYS A 64 12.67 -3.47 4.31
CA LYS A 64 11.74 -3.44 5.46
C LYS A 64 10.33 -3.03 5.04
N GLN A 65 10.18 -2.03 4.17
CA GLN A 65 8.87 -1.61 3.65
C GLN A 65 8.23 -2.70 2.79
N VAL A 66 8.99 -3.34 1.91
CA VAL A 66 8.49 -4.46 1.09
C VAL A 66 8.05 -5.62 1.99
N ALA A 67 8.82 -5.96 3.02
CA ALA A 67 8.45 -6.99 3.99
C ALA A 67 7.16 -6.63 4.76
N LYS A 68 6.99 -5.36 5.17
CA LYS A 68 5.76 -4.87 5.79
C LYS A 68 4.56 -5.01 4.85
N ALA A 69 4.69 -4.60 3.59
CA ALA A 69 3.60 -4.74 2.61
C ALA A 69 3.22 -6.21 2.39
N GLY A 70 4.22 -7.10 2.29
CA GLY A 70 3.98 -8.54 2.16
C GLY A 70 3.26 -9.14 3.37
N MET A 71 3.68 -8.81 4.59
CA MET A 71 2.96 -9.22 5.81
C MET A 71 1.53 -8.70 5.82
N LEU A 72 1.32 -7.46 5.39
CA LEU A 72 0.01 -6.82 5.37
C LEU A 72 -0.94 -7.50 4.37
N MET A 73 -0.45 -7.87 3.18
CA MET A 73 -1.21 -8.68 2.21
C MET A 73 -1.54 -10.08 2.73
N LEU A 74 -0.56 -10.79 3.30
CA LEU A 74 -0.78 -12.13 3.84
C LEU A 74 -1.80 -12.11 4.98
N LEU A 75 -1.66 -11.17 5.91
CA LEU A 75 -2.58 -11.01 7.02
C LEU A 75 -3.99 -10.68 6.53
N ALA A 76 -4.12 -9.78 5.56
CA ALA A 76 -5.42 -9.45 4.95
C ALA A 76 -6.09 -10.68 4.33
N THR A 77 -5.31 -11.49 3.62
CA THR A 77 -5.81 -12.67 2.91
C THR A 77 -6.24 -13.76 3.90
N ILE A 78 -5.43 -14.01 4.93
CA ILE A 78 -5.75 -14.99 5.99
C ILE A 78 -7.00 -14.55 6.75
N LEU A 79 -7.09 -13.27 7.12
CA LEU A 79 -8.25 -12.73 7.83
C LEU A 79 -9.53 -12.88 6.98
N PHE A 80 -9.43 -12.69 5.66
CA PHE A 80 -10.54 -12.88 4.73
C PHE A 80 -11.02 -14.33 4.64
N PHE A 81 -10.09 -15.29 4.59
CA PHE A 81 -10.46 -16.71 4.58
C PHE A 81 -10.92 -17.24 5.94
N SER A 82 -10.61 -16.53 7.03
CA SER A 82 -11.01 -16.89 8.40
C SER A 82 -12.36 -16.30 8.83
N LEU A 83 -12.91 -15.35 8.07
CA LEU A 83 -14.18 -14.66 8.36
C LEU A 83 -15.35 -15.36 7.66
#